data_AF-A0A089I5X2-F1
#
_entry.id   AF-A0A089I5X2-F1
#
_cell.length_a   1.000
_cell.length_b   1.000
_cell.length_c   1.000
_cell.angle_alpha   90.00
_cell.angle_beta   90.00
_cell.angle_gamma   90.00
#
_symmetry.space_group_name_H-M   'P 1'
#
loop_
_entity.id
_entity.type
_entity.pdbx_description
1 polymer ?
#
loop_
_entity_poly.entity_id
_entity_poly.type
_entity_poly.pdbx_seq_one_letter_code
_entity_poly.pdbx_strand_id
1 'polypeptide(L)'
;MRNFIPLELKKIRNKSTVIISLLFLTIILIPLVQTARSIDVLDDEGTIHSGIGGWDILRERTVEGTMTTDYLLQMKQNYENSVDKPYIEGEVDTDRKLGKKLMFPHDMLNWELNFPYEKYRVLDNSLNVTNEQLASFYKDWKGSFTEYLSNEQNLFPYTKEQIEIISQKMQKVHTPFLFKYDSGWEYLKIGLLNTIYLFFMFLAFILCEGFSKNSSKGIDKVTLSTKESRRKLLSYKLGAASVFSTIAYFAYIAIVLLFVAVVYTLHGWDSSVQIGTTTFYSMNQLQEALLYIAMGYFSTLVVTHLILFLSVVFKRGRLVLAISLIYFYLVNTYQMGRGALIEKVMVFMPQNFINNLIGIEKLYFVGNTVFPYVFVALFLGTVYILLSRIGISIWMRRYYLQ
;
A
#
# COMPACT_ATOMS: atom_id res chain seq x y z
N MET A 1 -29.37 -26.14 -15.49
CA MET A 1 -27.99 -26.68 -15.58
C MET A 1 -27.22 -26.28 -14.33
N ARG A 2 -26.49 -27.21 -13.69
CA ARG A 2 -25.73 -27.01 -12.43
C ARG A 2 -24.67 -25.91 -12.55
N ASN A 3 -24.40 -25.20 -11.45
CA ASN A 3 -23.28 -24.24 -11.35
C ASN A 3 -21.94 -24.97 -11.49
N PHE A 4 -21.15 -24.63 -12.51
CA PHE A 4 -19.87 -25.30 -12.84
C PHE A 4 -18.63 -24.61 -12.24
N ILE A 5 -18.79 -23.51 -11.51
CA ILE A 5 -17.69 -22.81 -10.82
C ILE A 5 -16.87 -23.76 -9.92
N PRO A 6 -17.47 -24.67 -9.12
CA PRO A 6 -16.71 -25.60 -8.29
C PRO A 6 -15.80 -26.56 -9.09
N LEU A 7 -16.22 -26.97 -10.30
CA LEU A 7 -15.39 -27.83 -11.16
C LEU A 7 -14.21 -27.05 -11.77
N GLU A 8 -14.43 -25.80 -12.17
CA GLU A 8 -13.34 -24.92 -12.63
C GLU A 8 -12.37 -24.56 -11.49
N LEU A 9 -12.86 -24.40 -10.25
CA LEU A 9 -11.99 -24.25 -9.07
C LEU A 9 -11.15 -25.51 -8.79
N LYS A 10 -11.74 -26.71 -8.91
CA LYS A 10 -11.00 -27.98 -8.76
C LYS A 10 -9.91 -28.13 -9.81
N LYS A 11 -10.11 -27.59 -11.01
CA LYS A 11 -9.08 -27.52 -12.06
C LYS A 11 -7.92 -26.62 -11.65
N ILE A 12 -8.18 -25.49 -11.00
CA ILE A 12 -7.14 -24.59 -10.48
C ILE A 12 -6.38 -25.26 -9.33
N ARG A 13 -7.10 -25.90 -8.40
CA ARG A 13 -6.52 -26.54 -7.20
C ARG A 13 -5.91 -27.91 -7.52
N ASN A 14 -4.60 -27.95 -7.75
CA ASN A 14 -3.82 -29.19 -7.90
C ASN A 14 -2.54 -29.19 -7.05
N LYS A 15 -1.76 -30.28 -7.09
CA LYS A 15 -0.50 -30.41 -6.33
C LYS A 15 0.50 -29.31 -6.68
N SER A 16 0.63 -28.96 -7.96
CA SER A 16 1.52 -27.88 -8.40
C SER A 16 1.11 -26.54 -7.81
N THR A 17 -0.19 -26.22 -7.77
CA THR A 17 -0.70 -24.99 -7.16
C THR A 17 -0.35 -24.89 -5.69
N VAL A 18 -0.44 -25.99 -4.93
CA VAL A 18 -0.03 -26.01 -3.52
C VAL A 18 1.47 -25.72 -3.38
N ILE A 19 2.31 -26.38 -4.19
CA ILE A 19 3.77 -26.17 -4.18
C ILE A 19 4.11 -24.72 -4.54
N ILE A 20 3.48 -24.17 -5.59
CA ILE A 20 3.66 -22.79 -6.03
C ILE A 20 3.20 -21.81 -4.94
N SER A 21 2.07 -22.06 -4.29
CA SER A 21 1.59 -21.23 -3.17
C SER A 21 2.58 -21.23 -2.00
N LEU A 22 3.16 -22.37 -1.64
CA LEU A 22 4.19 -22.45 -0.60
C LEU A 22 5.47 -21.72 -0.99
N LEU A 23 5.88 -21.82 -2.26
CA LEU A 23 7.04 -21.10 -2.77
C LEU A 23 6.81 -19.58 -2.75
N PHE A 24 5.66 -19.11 -3.23
CA PHE A 24 5.33 -17.68 -3.18
C PHE A 24 5.14 -17.16 -1.76
N LEU A 25 4.65 -17.99 -0.83
CA LEU A 25 4.65 -17.67 0.58
C LEU A 25 6.06 -17.37 1.08
N THR A 26 7.04 -18.23 0.76
CA THR A 26 8.44 -17.99 1.15
C THR A 26 9.01 -16.73 0.51
N ILE A 27 8.70 -16.47 -0.77
CA ILE A 27 9.16 -15.27 -1.48
C ILE A 27 8.59 -13.99 -0.85
N ILE A 28 7.31 -13.98 -0.46
CA ILE A 28 6.66 -12.83 0.18
C ILE A 28 7.25 -12.56 1.57
N LEU A 29 7.66 -13.59 2.31
CA LEU A 29 8.27 -13.43 3.64
C LEU A 29 9.67 -12.80 3.57
N ILE A 30 10.42 -12.97 2.48
CA ILE A 30 11.79 -12.41 2.36
C ILE A 30 11.82 -10.88 2.57
N PRO A 31 11.10 -10.05 1.79
CA PRO A 31 11.11 -8.61 1.98
C PRO A 31 10.55 -8.19 3.34
N LEU A 32 9.55 -8.89 3.87
CA LEU A 32 9.00 -8.61 5.21
C LEU A 32 10.05 -8.81 6.31
N VAL A 33 10.79 -9.93 6.27
CA VAL A 33 11.88 -10.22 7.21
C VAL A 33 13.05 -9.26 7.02
N GLN A 34 13.36 -8.87 5.79
CA GLN A 34 14.40 -7.87 5.52
C GLN A 34 14.06 -6.53 6.16
N THR A 35 12.85 -6.02 5.95
CA THR A 35 12.37 -4.79 6.58
C THR A 35 12.33 -4.90 8.11
N ALA A 36 11.87 -6.03 8.65
CA ALA A 36 11.85 -6.24 10.10
C ALA A 36 13.24 -6.24 10.75
N ARG A 37 14.28 -6.63 10.00
CA ARG A 37 15.67 -6.67 10.47
C ARG A 37 16.44 -5.38 10.22
N SER A 38 15.90 -4.47 9.41
CA SER A 38 16.56 -3.21 9.02
C SER A 38 16.30 -2.09 10.02
N ILE A 39 16.45 -2.39 11.31
CA ILE A 39 16.34 -1.43 12.41
C ILE A 39 17.54 -1.57 13.35
N ASP A 40 18.05 -0.43 13.78
CA ASP A 40 18.87 -0.29 14.99
C ASP A 40 18.14 0.67 15.94
N VAL A 41 18.17 0.38 17.24
CA VAL A 41 17.52 1.18 18.31
C VAL A 41 18.46 1.26 19.49
N LEU A 42 18.47 2.40 20.20
CA LEU A 42 19.18 2.53 21.48
C LEU A 42 18.28 2.06 22.63
N ASP A 43 18.85 1.39 23.63
CA ASP A 43 18.17 1.25 24.92
C ASP A 43 18.41 2.49 25.81
N ASP A 44 17.84 2.48 27.01
CA ASP A 44 17.96 3.60 27.96
C ASP A 44 19.40 3.82 28.48
N GLU A 45 20.29 2.83 28.31
CA GLU A 45 21.72 2.93 28.65
C GLU A 45 22.57 3.46 27.48
N GLY A 46 21.97 3.66 26.29
CA GLY A 46 22.67 4.07 25.08
C GLY A 46 23.35 2.91 24.34
N THR A 47 22.99 1.66 24.66
CA THR A 47 23.48 0.48 23.93
C THR A 47 22.62 0.24 22.70
N ILE A 48 23.28 0.00 21.56
CA ILE A 48 22.60 -0.26 20.28
C ILE A 48 22.15 -1.72 20.19
N HIS A 49 20.86 -1.91 19.95
CA HIS A 49 20.23 -3.20 19.64
C HIS A 49 19.82 -3.27 18.17
N SER A 50 20.13 -4.39 17.53
CA SER A 50 19.94 -4.59 16.10
C SER A 50 18.87 -5.65 15.79
N GLY A 51 18.01 -5.37 14.82
CA GLY A 51 17.08 -6.35 14.25
C GLY A 51 15.77 -6.48 15.03
N ILE A 52 15.10 -7.63 14.91
CA ILE A 52 13.68 -7.79 15.31
C ILE A 52 13.42 -7.42 16.78
N GLY A 53 14.34 -7.71 17.70
CA GLY A 53 14.17 -7.35 19.12
C GLY A 53 14.16 -5.84 19.37
N GLY A 54 14.67 -5.02 18.45
CA GLY A 54 14.64 -3.56 18.55
C GLY A 54 13.22 -2.99 18.53
N TRP A 55 12.25 -3.70 17.95
CA TRP A 55 10.84 -3.28 17.95
C TRP A 55 10.20 -3.31 19.33
N ASP A 56 10.60 -4.25 20.19
CA ASP A 56 10.12 -4.29 21.57
C ASP A 56 10.67 -3.12 22.38
N ILE A 57 11.97 -2.81 22.22
CA ILE A 57 12.61 -1.64 22.84
C ILE A 57 11.95 -0.35 22.38
N LEU A 58 11.72 -0.21 21.06
CA LEU A 58 11.05 0.96 20.50
C LEU A 58 9.67 1.16 21.13
N ARG A 59 8.87 0.08 21.19
CA ARG A 59 7.54 0.10 21.81
C ARG A 59 7.57 0.50 23.27
N GLU A 60 8.50 -0.06 24.05
CA GLU A 60 8.61 0.21 25.50
C GLU A 60 9.04 1.66 25.79
N ARG A 61 9.87 2.24 24.91
CA ARG A 61 10.34 3.62 25.02
C ARG A 61 9.37 4.65 24.40
N THR A 62 8.39 4.22 23.61
CA THR A 62 7.37 5.13 23.05
C THR A 62 6.41 5.60 24.15
N VAL A 63 6.52 6.88 24.49
CA VAL A 63 5.54 7.56 25.35
C VAL A 63 4.29 7.89 24.53
N GLU A 64 3.15 7.32 24.90
CA GLU A 64 1.86 7.53 24.24
C GLU A 64 1.06 8.66 24.91
N GLY A 65 0.21 9.34 24.13
CA GLY A 65 -0.67 10.35 24.68
C GLY A 65 -1.43 11.14 23.63
N THR A 66 -2.43 11.88 24.11
CA THR A 66 -3.08 12.90 23.31
C THR A 66 -2.13 14.09 23.20
N MET A 67 -1.86 14.56 21.98
CA MET A 67 -0.95 15.66 21.66
C MET A 67 -1.52 17.02 22.11
N THR A 68 -1.76 17.18 23.41
CA THR A 68 -2.04 18.47 24.06
C THR A 68 -0.74 19.24 24.24
N THR A 69 -0.83 20.54 24.52
CA THR A 69 0.37 21.36 24.80
C THR A 69 1.21 20.77 25.93
N ASP A 70 0.60 20.31 27.03
CA ASP A 70 1.31 19.69 28.14
C ASP A 70 2.06 18.43 27.72
N TYR A 71 1.42 17.56 26.93
CA TYR A 71 2.06 16.37 26.36
C TYR A 71 3.26 16.74 25.48
N LEU A 72 3.10 17.74 24.61
CA LEU A 72 4.17 18.17 23.71
C LEU A 72 5.36 18.77 24.47
N LEU A 73 5.10 19.55 25.52
CA LEU A 73 6.15 20.10 26.40
C LEU A 73 6.88 18.98 27.15
N GLN A 74 6.15 18.00 27.67
CA GLN A 74 6.74 16.81 28.28
C GLN A 74 7.60 16.03 27.28
N MET A 75 7.11 15.84 26.06
CA MET A 75 7.85 15.17 24.99
C MET A 75 9.15 15.88 24.65
N LYS A 76 9.13 17.22 24.60
CA LYS A 76 10.35 18.01 24.43
C LYS A 76 11.32 17.81 25.58
N GLN A 77 10.84 17.85 26.83
CA GLN A 77 11.70 17.58 27.98
C GLN A 77 12.31 16.17 27.93
N ASN A 78 11.54 15.16 27.52
CA ASN A 78 12.04 13.79 27.37
C ASN A 78 13.13 13.72 26.28
N TYR A 79 12.92 14.37 25.14
CA TYR A 79 13.90 14.45 24.05
C TYR A 79 15.22 15.08 24.52
N GLU A 80 15.14 16.21 25.21
CA GLU A 80 16.32 16.94 25.73
C GLU A 80 17.16 16.11 26.71
N ASN A 81 16.54 15.18 27.43
CA ASN A 81 17.21 14.27 28.37
C ASN A 81 17.49 12.89 27.77
N SER A 82 17.14 12.65 26.50
CA SER A 82 17.27 11.33 25.90
C SER A 82 18.70 11.04 25.48
N VAL A 83 19.08 9.76 25.56
CA VAL A 83 20.31 9.23 24.97
C VAL A 83 20.33 9.29 23.44
N ASP A 84 19.16 9.49 22.82
CA ASP A 84 18.98 9.53 21.38
C ASP A 84 19.41 10.88 20.77
N LYS A 85 19.29 11.97 21.54
CA LYS A 85 19.50 13.35 21.06
C LYS A 85 20.83 13.56 20.32
N PRO A 86 22.00 13.14 20.84
CA PRO A 86 23.27 13.35 20.13
C PRO A 86 23.33 12.63 18.78
N TYR A 87 22.60 11.52 18.61
CA TYR A 87 22.52 10.81 17.35
C TYR A 87 21.55 11.48 16.37
N ILE A 88 20.42 11.99 16.87
CA ILE A 88 19.41 12.69 16.07
C ILE A 88 19.97 14.02 15.53
N GLU A 89 20.71 14.77 16.36
CA GLU A 89 21.28 16.07 16.00
C GLU A 89 22.62 15.95 15.24
N GLY A 90 23.08 14.72 14.99
CA GLY A 90 24.31 14.46 14.24
C GLY A 90 25.59 14.81 15.00
N GLU A 91 25.53 14.95 16.33
CA GLU A 91 26.72 15.12 17.18
C GLU A 91 27.54 13.81 17.27
N VAL A 92 26.87 12.67 17.17
CA VAL A 92 27.47 11.34 17.14
C VAL A 92 27.28 10.70 15.78
N ASP A 93 28.36 10.11 15.25
CA ASP A 93 28.33 9.43 13.97
C ASP A 93 27.35 8.24 13.99
N THR A 94 26.44 8.24 13.03
CA THR A 94 25.45 7.19 12.80
C THR A 94 25.87 6.24 11.67
N ASP A 95 26.99 6.50 10.97
CA ASP A 95 27.47 5.65 9.88
C ASP A 95 27.90 4.28 10.40
N ARG A 96 27.03 3.30 10.15
CA ARG A 96 27.25 1.90 10.52
C ARG A 96 27.71 1.11 9.30
N LYS A 97 28.67 0.21 9.51
CA LYS A 97 29.22 -0.72 8.48
C LYS A 97 28.17 -1.51 7.68
N LEU A 98 26.94 -1.63 8.18
CA LEU A 98 25.84 -2.38 7.57
C LEU A 98 24.69 -1.49 7.04
N GLY A 99 24.82 -0.16 7.09
CA GLY A 99 23.85 0.78 6.50
C GLY A 99 22.43 0.71 7.08
N LYS A 100 22.28 0.29 8.34
CA LYS A 100 20.97 0.25 9.00
C LYS A 100 20.59 1.65 9.49
N LYS A 101 19.30 1.98 9.37
CA LYS A 101 18.76 3.25 9.89
C LYS A 101 18.53 3.11 11.39
N LEU A 102 19.12 4.02 12.16
CA LEU A 102 18.79 4.21 13.58
C LEU A 102 17.37 4.77 13.65
N MET A 103 16.50 4.10 14.39
CA MET A 103 15.11 4.53 14.61
C MET A 103 14.92 4.96 16.05
N PHE A 104 14.10 5.99 16.23
CA PHE A 104 13.84 6.58 17.53
C PHE A 104 12.34 6.50 17.88
N PRO A 105 11.98 6.38 19.18
CA PRO A 105 10.60 6.09 19.60
C PRO A 105 9.52 7.08 19.15
N HIS A 106 9.92 8.29 18.75
CA HIS A 106 9.04 9.40 18.37
C HIS A 106 9.36 9.99 17.00
N ASP A 107 10.06 9.25 16.12
CA ASP A 107 10.46 9.75 14.79
C ASP A 107 9.31 10.38 13.98
N MET A 108 8.18 9.67 13.89
CA MET A 108 7.00 10.16 13.17
C MET A 108 6.40 11.40 13.82
N LEU A 109 6.34 11.41 15.15
CA LEU A 109 5.83 12.54 15.90
C LEU A 109 6.70 13.78 15.66
N ASN A 110 8.02 13.64 15.75
CA ASN A 110 8.97 14.73 15.53
C ASN A 110 8.85 15.28 14.11
N TRP A 111 8.68 14.41 13.11
CA TRP A 111 8.45 14.83 11.74
C TRP A 111 7.19 15.72 11.61
N GLU A 112 6.07 15.30 12.19
CA GLU A 112 4.83 16.08 12.16
C GLU A 112 4.93 17.37 12.98
N LEU A 113 5.73 17.40 14.04
CA LEU A 113 5.98 18.60 14.83
C LEU A 113 6.84 19.64 14.08
N ASN A 114 7.78 19.19 13.25
CA ASN A 114 8.61 20.06 12.41
C ASN A 114 7.88 20.55 11.16
N PHE A 115 6.88 19.79 10.67
CA PHE A 115 6.14 20.10 9.43
C PHE A 115 5.68 21.56 9.27
N PRO A 116 5.17 22.27 10.31
CA PRO A 116 4.72 23.65 10.14
C PRO A 116 5.85 24.67 9.97
N TYR A 117 7.07 24.31 10.36
CA TYR A 117 8.22 25.22 10.47
C TYR A 117 9.29 24.93 9.41
N GLU A 118 9.25 23.73 8.86
CA GLU A 118 10.03 23.33 7.70
C GLU A 118 9.35 23.79 6.41
N LYS A 119 10.12 24.39 5.49
CA LYS A 119 9.60 24.87 4.18
C LYS A 119 9.35 23.75 3.18
N TYR A 120 9.91 22.57 3.46
CA TYR A 120 9.82 21.35 2.66
C TYR A 120 9.81 20.16 3.60
N ARG A 121 9.41 18.99 3.10
CA ARG A 121 9.47 17.75 3.87
C ARG A 121 10.93 17.27 3.98
N VAL A 122 11.72 17.90 4.83
CA VAL A 122 13.08 17.44 5.18
C VAL A 122 12.94 16.26 6.13
N LEU A 123 13.80 15.24 5.98
CA LEU A 123 13.92 14.14 6.95
C LEU A 123 14.69 14.65 8.18
N ASP A 124 14.08 15.57 8.92
CA ASP A 124 14.61 16.07 10.18
C ASP A 124 13.81 15.47 11.35
N ASN A 125 14.47 14.58 12.08
CA ASN A 125 13.91 13.90 13.24
C ASN A 125 14.22 14.64 14.55
N SER A 126 14.95 15.76 14.50
CA SER A 126 15.23 16.60 15.66
C SER A 126 13.96 17.26 16.19
N LEU A 127 13.96 17.67 17.45
CA LEU A 127 12.83 18.38 18.04
C LEU A 127 13.17 19.85 18.28
N ASN A 128 13.57 20.54 17.20
CA ASN A 128 14.02 21.94 17.18
C ASN A 128 12.87 22.97 17.26
N VAL A 129 11.80 22.64 17.99
CA VAL A 129 10.61 23.49 18.14
C VAL A 129 10.61 24.20 19.50
N THR A 130 10.35 25.50 19.51
CA THR A 130 10.25 26.30 20.74
C THR A 130 8.98 25.97 21.54
N ASN A 131 8.96 26.32 22.83
CA ASN A 131 7.78 26.08 23.67
C ASN A 131 6.57 26.89 23.19
N GLU A 132 6.81 28.08 22.64
CA GLU A 132 5.77 28.91 22.02
C GLU A 132 5.17 28.23 20.78
N GLN A 133 6.03 27.67 19.91
CA GLN A 133 5.61 26.88 18.75
C GLN A 133 4.80 25.64 19.16
N LEU A 134 5.22 24.92 20.20
CA LEU A 134 4.45 23.77 20.71
C LEU A 134 3.07 24.19 21.25
N ALA A 135 2.96 25.37 21.87
CA ALA A 135 1.68 25.90 22.33
C ALA A 135 0.77 26.32 21.16
N SER A 136 1.34 26.82 20.06
CA SER A 136 0.60 27.17 18.83
C SER A 136 0.53 26.05 17.79
N PHE A 137 1.03 24.86 18.08
CA PHE A 137 1.26 23.78 17.10
C PHE A 137 0.09 23.57 16.13
N TYR A 138 -1.13 23.33 16.63
CA TYR A 138 -2.27 23.06 15.75
C TYR A 138 -2.68 24.26 14.89
N LYS A 139 -2.49 25.47 15.37
CA LYS A 139 -2.75 26.69 14.59
C LYS A 139 -1.75 26.78 13.45
N ASP A 140 -0.47 26.55 13.74
CA ASP A 140 0.62 26.63 12.78
C ASP A 140 0.53 25.50 11.76
N TRP A 141 0.31 24.26 12.23
CA TRP A 141 0.10 23.07 11.39
C TRP A 141 -1.06 23.25 10.43
N LYS A 142 -2.22 23.73 10.90
CA LYS A 142 -3.36 24.00 10.00
C LYS A 142 -3.06 25.14 9.01
N GLY A 143 -2.22 26.11 9.40
CA GLY A 143 -1.84 27.27 8.61
C GLY A 143 -0.79 27.00 7.53
N SER A 144 0.08 25.99 7.72
CA SER A 144 1.22 25.74 6.84
C SER A 144 0.84 25.17 5.47
N PHE A 145 -0.34 24.53 5.35
CA PHE A 145 -0.75 23.82 4.13
C PHE A 145 -0.86 24.70 2.87
N THR A 146 -1.21 25.98 3.01
CA THR A 146 -1.29 26.88 1.85
C THR A 146 0.09 27.11 1.23
N GLU A 147 1.10 27.36 2.06
CA GLU A 147 2.48 27.57 1.60
C GLU A 147 3.09 26.25 1.13
N TYR A 148 2.91 25.18 1.91
CA TYR A 148 3.36 23.83 1.58
C TYR A 148 2.88 23.39 0.19
N LEU A 149 1.57 23.43 -0.08
CA LEU A 149 1.01 23.02 -1.36
C LEU A 149 1.38 23.96 -2.53
N SER A 150 1.77 25.20 -2.25
CA SER A 150 2.24 26.15 -3.27
C SER A 150 3.69 25.89 -3.69
N ASN A 151 4.51 25.39 -2.77
CA ASN A 151 5.94 25.16 -2.97
C ASN A 151 6.29 23.70 -3.32
N GLU A 152 5.40 22.76 -2.97
CA GLU A 152 5.52 21.34 -3.26
C GLU A 152 5.57 21.05 -4.76
N GLN A 153 6.53 20.23 -5.19
CA GLN A 153 6.58 19.69 -6.54
C GLN A 153 5.64 18.48 -6.67
N ASN A 154 4.36 18.69 -6.37
CA ASN A 154 3.34 17.67 -6.50
C ASN A 154 3.32 17.11 -7.93
N LEU A 155 3.16 15.80 -8.04
CA LEU A 155 3.09 15.10 -9.33
C LEU A 155 2.01 15.72 -10.25
N PHE A 156 0.91 16.16 -9.64
CA PHE A 156 -0.13 16.97 -10.26
C PHE A 156 -0.26 18.28 -9.47
N PRO A 157 0.35 19.38 -9.94
CA PRO A 157 0.27 20.67 -9.25
C PRO A 157 -1.17 21.18 -9.13
N TYR A 158 -1.50 21.73 -7.97
CA TYR A 158 -2.82 22.30 -7.71
C TYR A 158 -2.90 23.76 -8.16
N THR A 159 -4.08 24.19 -8.60
CA THR A 159 -4.34 25.62 -8.83
C THR A 159 -4.50 26.36 -7.51
N LYS A 160 -4.36 27.70 -7.52
CA LYS A 160 -4.56 28.52 -6.31
C LYS A 160 -5.92 28.29 -5.64
N GLU A 161 -6.98 28.17 -6.43
CA GLU A 161 -8.33 27.88 -5.94
C GLU A 161 -8.42 26.49 -5.28
N GLN A 162 -7.76 25.49 -5.86
CA GLN A 162 -7.72 24.13 -5.31
C GLN A 162 -6.95 24.07 -3.98
N ILE A 163 -5.82 24.80 -3.89
CA ILE A 163 -5.05 24.95 -2.66
C ILE A 163 -5.93 25.56 -1.57
N GLU A 164 -6.67 26.63 -1.87
CA GLU A 164 -7.58 27.24 -0.91
C GLU A 164 -8.65 26.25 -0.40
N ILE A 165 -9.26 25.46 -1.30
CA ILE A 165 -10.23 24.42 -0.92
C ILE A 165 -9.61 23.38 0.01
N ILE A 166 -8.38 22.94 -0.26
CA ILE A 166 -7.67 21.97 0.59
C ILE A 166 -7.35 22.60 1.94
N SER A 167 -6.79 23.81 1.97
CA SER A 167 -6.47 24.53 3.20
C SER A 167 -7.71 24.76 4.07
N GLN A 168 -8.85 25.14 3.49
CA GLN A 168 -10.13 25.27 4.22
C GLN A 168 -10.59 23.93 4.85
N LYS A 169 -10.28 22.79 4.23
CA LYS A 169 -10.56 21.46 4.80
C LYS A 169 -9.57 21.11 5.91
N MET A 170 -8.28 21.41 5.75
CA MET A 170 -7.26 21.21 6.77
C MET A 170 -7.58 21.98 8.06
N GLN A 171 -8.12 23.20 7.94
CA GLN A 171 -8.56 23.99 9.10
C GLN A 171 -9.62 23.29 9.96
N LYS A 172 -10.45 22.43 9.35
CA LYS A 172 -11.54 21.70 10.00
C LYS A 172 -11.14 20.34 10.57
N VAL A 173 -9.87 19.95 10.44
CA VAL A 173 -9.37 18.68 10.99
C VAL A 173 -9.55 18.67 12.51
N HIS A 174 -10.03 17.54 13.02
CA HIS A 174 -10.21 17.34 14.46
C HIS A 174 -8.87 17.29 15.19
N THR A 175 -8.77 18.04 16.28
CA THR A 175 -7.56 18.18 17.12
C THR A 175 -8.01 18.18 18.58
N PRO A 176 -7.21 17.67 19.55
CA PRO A 176 -5.84 17.18 19.38
C PRO A 176 -5.75 15.76 18.78
N PHE A 177 -4.59 15.43 18.22
CA PHE A 177 -4.27 14.09 17.72
C PHE A 177 -3.94 13.14 18.86
N LEU A 178 -4.30 11.88 18.71
CA LEU A 178 -3.91 10.79 19.61
C LEU A 178 -2.67 10.10 19.04
N PHE A 179 -1.55 10.16 19.76
CA PHE A 179 -0.31 9.47 19.43
C PHE A 179 -0.15 8.20 20.28
N LYS A 180 0.10 7.09 19.60
CA LYS A 180 0.40 5.79 20.20
C LYS A 180 1.47 5.09 19.37
N TYR A 181 2.10 4.07 19.93
CA TYR A 181 2.94 3.17 19.17
C TYR A 181 2.10 2.44 18.12
N ASP A 182 2.21 2.88 16.86
CA ASP A 182 1.42 2.41 15.73
C ASP A 182 2.25 1.85 14.56
N SER A 183 3.54 1.57 14.80
CA SER A 183 4.47 1.04 13.79
C SER A 183 3.92 -0.19 13.08
N GLY A 184 3.16 -1.07 13.76
CA GLY A 184 2.53 -2.21 13.08
C GLY A 184 1.62 -1.82 11.92
N TRP A 185 0.86 -0.74 12.05
CA TRP A 185 -0.03 -0.25 10.98
C TRP A 185 0.75 0.42 9.85
N GLU A 186 1.83 1.12 10.16
CA GLU A 186 2.76 1.65 9.17
C GLU A 186 3.43 0.52 8.38
N TYR A 187 4.04 -0.45 9.07
CA TYR A 187 4.73 -1.57 8.45
C TYR A 187 3.78 -2.55 7.76
N LEU A 188 2.50 -2.56 8.10
CA LEU A 188 1.46 -3.19 7.26
C LEU A 188 1.35 -2.48 5.90
N LYS A 189 1.23 -1.15 5.87
CA LYS A 189 1.16 -0.37 4.61
C LYS A 189 2.43 -0.56 3.77
N ILE A 190 3.61 -0.43 4.38
CA ILE A 190 4.92 -0.66 3.74
C ILE A 190 5.01 -2.10 3.23
N GLY A 191 4.63 -3.08 4.05
CA GLY A 191 4.63 -4.49 3.69
C GLY A 191 3.74 -4.78 2.49
N LEU A 192 2.53 -4.21 2.44
CA LEU A 192 1.62 -4.35 1.30
C LEU A 192 2.21 -3.73 0.02
N LEU A 193 2.76 -2.51 0.11
CA LEU A 193 3.40 -1.83 -1.03
C LEU A 193 4.58 -2.65 -1.58
N ASN A 194 5.39 -3.23 -0.69
CA ASN A 194 6.58 -4.00 -1.06
C ASN A 194 6.30 -5.42 -1.53
N THR A 195 5.09 -5.97 -1.31
CA THR A 195 4.81 -7.39 -1.61
C THR A 195 3.62 -7.64 -2.52
N ILE A 196 2.75 -6.64 -2.77
CA ILE A 196 1.56 -6.83 -3.62
C ILE A 196 1.89 -7.24 -5.06
N TYR A 197 3.00 -6.75 -5.62
CA TYR A 197 3.42 -7.13 -6.98
C TYR A 197 3.84 -8.61 -7.05
N LEU A 198 4.48 -9.15 -5.99
CA LEU A 198 4.82 -10.57 -5.88
C LEU A 198 3.56 -11.43 -5.82
N PHE A 199 2.54 -10.96 -5.08
CA PHE A 199 1.23 -11.59 -5.06
C PHE A 199 0.55 -11.57 -6.45
N PHE A 200 0.69 -10.50 -7.22
CA PHE A 200 0.18 -10.46 -8.60
C PHE A 200 0.94 -11.38 -9.55
N MET A 201 2.26 -11.52 -9.39
CA MET A 201 3.06 -12.53 -10.10
C MET A 201 2.59 -13.94 -9.77
N PHE A 202 2.28 -14.24 -8.50
CA PHE A 202 1.67 -15.50 -8.08
C PHE A 202 0.35 -15.76 -8.82
N LEU A 203 -0.55 -14.78 -8.85
CA LEU A 203 -1.82 -14.91 -9.57
C LEU A 203 -1.61 -15.15 -11.07
N ALA A 204 -0.66 -14.44 -11.70
CA ALA A 204 -0.33 -14.68 -13.11
C ALA A 204 0.15 -16.12 -13.34
N PHE A 205 1.01 -16.64 -12.46
CA PHE A 205 1.52 -18.01 -12.54
C PHE A 205 0.41 -19.06 -12.48
N ILE A 206 -0.59 -18.86 -11.62
CA ILE A 206 -1.71 -19.79 -11.48
C ILE A 206 -2.75 -19.66 -12.60
N LEU A 207 -3.04 -18.43 -13.03
CA LEU A 207 -4.21 -18.14 -13.87
C LEU A 207 -3.88 -18.06 -15.37
N CYS A 208 -2.63 -17.84 -15.77
CA CYS A 208 -2.26 -17.62 -17.18
C CYS A 208 -2.65 -18.80 -18.10
N GLU A 209 -2.64 -20.03 -17.59
CA GLU A 209 -2.96 -21.24 -18.36
C GLU A 209 -4.46 -21.51 -18.52
N GLY A 210 -5.33 -20.86 -17.72
CA GLY A 210 -6.76 -21.18 -17.62
C GLY A 210 -7.56 -21.08 -18.93
N PHE A 211 -7.06 -20.28 -19.89
CA PHE A 211 -7.66 -20.10 -21.23
C PHE A 211 -6.73 -20.47 -22.40
N SER A 212 -5.57 -21.07 -22.15
CA SER A 212 -4.63 -21.41 -23.22
C SER A 212 -5.18 -22.49 -24.17
N LYS A 213 -4.90 -22.41 -25.48
CA LYS A 213 -5.40 -23.34 -26.52
C LYS A 213 -4.99 -24.80 -26.25
N ASN A 214 -3.89 -25.00 -25.53
CA ASN A 214 -3.34 -26.30 -25.12
C ASN A 214 -3.45 -26.51 -23.59
N SER A 215 -4.44 -25.91 -22.93
CA SER A 215 -4.74 -26.22 -21.53
C SER A 215 -4.81 -27.74 -21.37
N SER A 216 -3.94 -28.31 -20.55
CA SER A 216 -3.90 -29.75 -20.21
C SER A 216 -5.20 -30.25 -19.55
N LYS A 217 -6.14 -29.34 -19.28
CA LYS A 217 -7.42 -29.57 -18.60
C LYS A 217 -8.52 -29.78 -19.67
N GLY A 218 -8.41 -30.89 -20.38
CA GLY A 218 -9.10 -31.27 -21.63
C GLY A 218 -10.63 -31.46 -21.63
N ILE A 219 -11.41 -30.62 -20.93
CA ILE A 219 -12.89 -30.65 -20.99
C ILE A 219 -13.47 -29.67 -22.02
N ASP A 220 -12.65 -28.74 -22.52
CA ASP A 220 -13.12 -27.67 -23.39
C ASP A 220 -13.71 -28.22 -24.71
N LYS A 221 -13.25 -29.37 -25.22
CA LYS A 221 -13.75 -29.93 -26.50
C LYS A 221 -15.17 -30.49 -26.46
N VAL A 222 -15.66 -31.00 -25.31
CA VAL A 222 -16.99 -31.67 -25.21
C VAL A 222 -18.11 -30.69 -24.83
N THR A 223 -17.79 -29.56 -24.20
CA THR A 223 -18.78 -28.62 -23.61
C THR A 223 -19.24 -27.52 -24.60
N LEU A 224 -18.67 -27.45 -25.81
CA LEU A 224 -18.72 -26.27 -26.70
C LEU A 224 -19.65 -26.39 -27.92
N SER A 225 -20.72 -27.21 -27.87
CA SER A 225 -21.62 -27.42 -29.01
C SER A 225 -22.48 -26.21 -29.40
N THR A 226 -22.74 -25.24 -28.51
CA THR A 226 -23.60 -24.07 -28.80
C THR A 226 -23.00 -22.73 -28.33
N LYS A 227 -23.34 -21.61 -28.99
CA LYS A 227 -22.87 -20.26 -28.62
C LYS A 227 -23.21 -19.88 -27.17
N GLU A 228 -24.36 -20.33 -26.70
CA GLU A 228 -24.81 -20.20 -25.30
C GLU A 228 -23.91 -20.97 -24.32
N SER A 229 -23.51 -22.21 -24.65
CA SER A 229 -22.64 -23.02 -23.79
C SER A 229 -21.25 -22.40 -23.67
N ARG A 230 -20.73 -21.76 -24.74
CA ARG A 230 -19.45 -21.04 -24.72
C ARG A 230 -19.47 -19.82 -23.81
N ARG A 231 -20.53 -19.01 -23.89
CA ARG A 231 -20.69 -17.81 -23.03
C ARG A 231 -20.81 -18.20 -21.55
N LYS A 232 -21.56 -19.27 -21.25
CA LYS A 232 -21.71 -19.79 -19.88
C LYS A 232 -20.39 -20.36 -19.34
N LEU A 233 -19.64 -21.14 -20.14
CA LEU A 233 -18.32 -21.66 -19.74
C LEU A 233 -17.34 -20.53 -19.40
N LEU A 234 -17.34 -19.45 -20.20
CA LEU A 234 -16.52 -18.28 -19.93
C LEU A 234 -16.87 -17.63 -18.58
N SER A 235 -18.17 -17.42 -18.32
CA SER A 235 -18.62 -16.88 -17.04
C SER A 235 -18.21 -17.77 -15.86
N TYR A 236 -18.23 -19.09 -16.03
CA TYR A 236 -17.76 -20.02 -14.98
C TYR A 236 -16.25 -19.96 -14.76
N LYS A 237 -15.44 -19.85 -15.82
CA LYS A 237 -13.98 -19.68 -15.69
C LYS A 237 -13.61 -18.34 -15.05
N LEU A 238 -14.27 -17.25 -15.44
CA LEU A 238 -14.11 -15.93 -14.81
C LEU A 238 -14.51 -15.96 -13.32
N GLY A 239 -15.65 -16.60 -13.02
CA GLY A 239 -16.13 -16.76 -11.64
C GLY A 239 -15.16 -17.58 -10.79
N ALA A 240 -14.68 -18.72 -11.29
CA ALA A 240 -13.72 -19.55 -10.58
C ALA A 240 -12.38 -18.84 -10.35
N ALA A 241 -11.85 -18.13 -11.36
CA ALA A 241 -10.63 -17.35 -11.19
C ALA A 241 -10.82 -16.23 -10.16
N SER A 242 -11.95 -15.52 -10.19
CA SER A 242 -12.25 -14.46 -9.20
C SER A 242 -12.35 -15.05 -7.79
N VAL A 243 -13.08 -16.15 -7.59
CA VAL A 243 -13.19 -16.83 -6.28
C VAL A 243 -11.81 -17.29 -5.79
N PHE A 244 -10.99 -17.88 -6.65
CA PHE A 244 -9.64 -18.28 -6.29
C PHE A 244 -8.78 -17.07 -5.86
N SER A 245 -8.77 -16.00 -6.66
CA SER A 245 -8.02 -14.78 -6.34
C SER A 245 -8.47 -14.14 -5.04
N THR A 246 -9.78 -14.15 -4.76
CA THR A 246 -10.34 -13.65 -3.48
C THR A 246 -9.80 -14.45 -2.29
N ILE A 247 -9.89 -15.78 -2.34
CA ILE A 247 -9.39 -16.64 -1.26
C ILE A 247 -7.87 -16.45 -1.09
N ALA A 248 -7.13 -16.42 -2.20
CA ALA A 248 -5.69 -16.21 -2.18
C ALA A 248 -5.29 -14.85 -1.59
N TYR A 249 -6.04 -13.79 -1.92
CA TYR A 249 -5.79 -12.45 -1.39
C TYR A 249 -5.97 -12.39 0.11
N PHE A 250 -7.08 -12.92 0.64
CA PHE A 250 -7.30 -12.92 2.09
C PHE A 250 -6.31 -13.82 2.84
N ALA A 251 -5.87 -14.93 2.23
CA ALA A 251 -4.78 -15.71 2.79
C ALA A 251 -3.47 -14.91 2.86
N TYR A 252 -3.12 -14.21 1.77
CA TYR A 252 -1.97 -13.30 1.71
C TYR A 252 -2.05 -12.20 2.79
N ILE A 253 -3.20 -11.52 2.92
CA ILE A 253 -3.41 -10.50 3.95
C ILE A 253 -3.30 -11.09 5.35
N ALA A 254 -3.84 -12.28 5.60
CA ALA A 254 -3.71 -12.94 6.90
C ALA A 254 -2.25 -13.22 7.26
N ILE A 255 -1.42 -13.61 6.29
CA ILE A 255 0.02 -13.85 6.50
C ILE A 255 0.74 -12.54 6.81
N VAL A 256 0.48 -11.48 6.05
CA VAL A 256 1.10 -10.16 6.30
C VAL A 256 0.68 -9.62 7.67
N LEU A 257 -0.62 -9.70 8.01
CA LEU A 257 -1.12 -9.28 9.32
C LEU A 257 -0.54 -10.12 10.46
N LEU A 258 -0.41 -11.43 10.29
CA LEU A 258 0.21 -12.30 11.31
C LEU A 258 1.68 -11.92 11.52
N PHE A 259 2.42 -11.71 10.43
CA PHE A 259 3.81 -11.26 10.51
C PHE A 259 3.91 -9.92 11.25
N VAL A 260 3.07 -8.97 10.87
CA VAL A 260 3.03 -7.64 11.51
C VAL A 260 2.68 -7.74 12.99
N ALA A 261 1.66 -8.52 13.35
CA ALA A 261 1.24 -8.70 14.74
C ALA A 261 2.35 -9.32 15.61
N VAL A 262 3.14 -10.24 15.05
CA VAL A 262 4.24 -10.90 15.77
C VAL A 262 5.45 -10.00 15.93
N VAL A 263 5.79 -9.20 14.91
CA VAL A 263 7.03 -8.39 14.90
C VAL A 263 6.81 -6.99 15.46
N TYR A 264 5.74 -6.32 15.04
CA TYR A 264 5.49 -4.91 15.32
C TYR A 264 4.29 -4.67 16.22
N THR A 265 3.49 -5.71 16.54
CA THR A 265 2.19 -5.64 17.23
C THR A 265 1.07 -4.99 16.40
N LEU A 266 -0.18 -5.10 16.87
CA LEU A 266 -1.35 -4.39 16.33
C LEU A 266 -1.85 -3.31 17.32
N HIS A 267 -0.97 -2.86 18.22
CA HIS A 267 -1.26 -1.76 19.13
C HIS A 267 -1.40 -0.43 18.37
N GLY A 268 -1.97 0.60 19.00
CA GLY A 268 -2.10 1.92 18.37
C GLY A 268 -3.13 2.00 17.22
N TRP A 269 -4.08 1.06 17.15
CA TRP A 269 -5.11 1.02 16.09
C TRP A 269 -6.02 2.25 16.07
N ASP A 270 -6.17 2.93 17.21
CA ASP A 270 -6.92 4.17 17.40
C ASP A 270 -6.05 5.43 17.30
N SER A 271 -4.74 5.30 17.04
CA SER A 271 -3.83 6.42 16.75
C SER A 271 -4.34 7.24 15.56
N SER A 272 -4.08 8.54 15.58
CA SER A 272 -4.53 9.46 14.54
C SER A 272 -3.69 9.32 13.28
N VAL A 273 -4.34 9.16 12.12
CA VAL A 273 -3.63 8.97 10.84
C VAL A 273 -2.74 10.16 10.47
N GLN A 274 -3.06 11.34 10.99
CA GLN A 274 -2.27 12.57 10.83
C GLN A 274 -0.81 12.44 11.31
N ILE A 275 -0.47 11.45 12.14
CA ILE A 275 0.91 11.24 12.63
C ILE A 275 1.84 10.69 11.54
N GLY A 276 1.31 9.99 10.54
CA GLY A 276 2.11 9.40 9.47
C GLY A 276 1.60 9.71 8.07
N THR A 277 0.45 10.36 7.94
CA THR A 277 -0.16 10.67 6.65
C THR A 277 -0.84 12.02 6.70
N THR A 278 -0.31 12.94 5.93
CA THR A 278 -0.80 14.31 5.84
C THR A 278 -2.16 14.34 5.14
N THR A 279 -3.24 14.42 5.92
CA THR A 279 -4.61 14.31 5.42
C THR A 279 -5.62 15.13 6.22
N PHE A 280 -6.65 15.67 5.54
CA PHE A 280 -7.78 16.31 6.22
C PHE A 280 -8.85 15.33 6.70
N TYR A 281 -8.70 14.03 6.45
CA TYR A 281 -9.64 13.03 6.94
C TYR A 281 -9.29 12.63 8.37
N SER A 282 -10.13 13.00 9.34
CA SER A 282 -9.99 12.53 10.72
C SER A 282 -10.42 11.06 10.82
N MET A 283 -9.43 10.17 10.76
CA MET A 283 -9.59 8.73 10.85
C MET A 283 -8.47 8.13 11.71
N ASN A 284 -8.67 6.92 12.20
CA ASN A 284 -7.63 6.19 12.92
C ASN A 284 -6.83 5.23 12.01
N GLN A 285 -5.69 4.74 12.51
CA GLN A 285 -4.80 3.86 11.75
C GLN A 285 -5.50 2.57 11.26
N LEU A 286 -6.42 2.02 12.05
CA LEU A 286 -7.22 0.86 11.63
C LEU A 286 -8.11 1.15 10.42
N GLN A 287 -8.80 2.29 10.42
CA GLN A 287 -9.66 2.71 9.31
C GLN A 287 -8.86 2.90 8.03
N GLU A 288 -7.67 3.50 8.12
CA GLU A 288 -6.77 3.61 6.98
C GLU A 288 -6.29 2.23 6.52
N ALA A 289 -5.84 1.36 7.44
CA ALA A 289 -5.40 0.01 7.10
C ALA A 289 -6.48 -0.81 6.39
N LEU A 290 -7.74 -0.73 6.84
CA LEU A 290 -8.88 -1.35 6.18
C LEU A 290 -9.08 -0.82 4.75
N LEU A 291 -8.81 0.46 4.50
CA LEU A 291 -8.85 1.05 3.17
C LEU A 291 -7.75 0.49 2.26
N TYR A 292 -6.52 0.34 2.76
CA TYR A 292 -5.43 -0.31 2.03
C TYR A 292 -5.76 -1.77 1.69
N ILE A 293 -6.36 -2.52 2.62
CA ILE A 293 -6.81 -3.90 2.39
C ILE A 293 -7.95 -3.94 1.37
N ALA A 294 -8.93 -3.04 1.47
CA ALA A 294 -10.03 -2.96 0.51
C ALA A 294 -9.54 -2.63 -0.91
N MET A 295 -8.63 -1.67 -1.02
CA MET A 295 -8.05 -1.27 -2.31
C MET A 295 -7.12 -2.32 -2.88
N GLY A 296 -6.33 -3.01 -2.05
CA GLY A 296 -5.51 -4.15 -2.49
C GLY A 296 -6.36 -5.31 -3.01
N TYR A 297 -7.51 -5.58 -2.38
CA TYR A 297 -8.47 -6.55 -2.89
C TYR A 297 -9.04 -6.12 -4.24
N PHE A 298 -9.40 -4.84 -4.37
CA PHE A 298 -9.92 -4.31 -5.62
C PHE A 298 -8.89 -4.41 -6.76
N SER A 299 -7.63 -4.06 -6.51
CA SER A 299 -6.52 -4.26 -7.45
C SER A 299 -6.35 -5.72 -7.85
N THR A 300 -6.53 -6.64 -6.91
CA THR A 300 -6.49 -8.08 -7.17
C THR A 300 -7.55 -8.51 -8.19
N LEU A 301 -8.77 -7.99 -8.06
CA LEU A 301 -9.83 -8.27 -9.03
C LEU A 301 -9.51 -7.71 -10.41
N VAL A 302 -8.98 -6.49 -10.49
CA VAL A 302 -8.54 -5.87 -11.73
C VAL A 302 -7.47 -6.72 -12.42
N VAL A 303 -6.40 -7.07 -11.70
CA VAL A 303 -5.29 -7.87 -12.20
C VAL A 303 -5.77 -9.25 -12.67
N THR A 304 -6.66 -9.88 -11.91
CA THR A 304 -7.27 -11.16 -12.29
C THR A 304 -7.97 -11.05 -13.64
N HIS A 305 -8.79 -10.01 -13.86
CA HIS A 305 -9.47 -9.82 -15.14
C HIS A 305 -8.51 -9.51 -16.30
N LEU A 306 -7.45 -8.73 -16.05
CA LEU A 306 -6.41 -8.43 -17.04
C LEU A 306 -5.66 -9.68 -17.47
N ILE A 307 -5.22 -10.54 -16.54
CA ILE A 307 -4.55 -11.80 -16.84
C ILE A 307 -5.44 -12.68 -17.73
N LEU A 308 -6.72 -12.83 -17.35
CA LEU A 308 -7.65 -13.67 -18.11
C LEU A 308 -7.94 -13.08 -19.51
N PHE A 309 -8.00 -11.76 -19.63
CA PHE A 309 -8.11 -11.08 -20.92
C PHE A 309 -6.89 -11.38 -21.81
N LEU A 310 -5.67 -11.21 -21.29
CA LEU A 310 -4.45 -11.51 -22.03
C LEU A 310 -4.38 -13.00 -22.43
N SER A 311 -4.78 -13.92 -21.55
CA SER A 311 -4.87 -15.35 -21.85
C SER A 311 -5.79 -15.65 -23.04
N VAL A 312 -6.91 -14.93 -23.17
CA VAL A 312 -7.83 -15.06 -24.31
C VAL A 312 -7.27 -14.42 -25.59
N VAL A 313 -6.57 -13.29 -25.48
CA VAL A 313 -5.99 -12.60 -26.65
C VAL A 313 -4.83 -13.41 -27.24
N PHE A 314 -3.87 -13.80 -26.41
CA PHE A 314 -2.63 -14.42 -26.87
C PHE A 314 -2.72 -15.93 -27.06
N LYS A 315 -3.70 -16.59 -26.44
CA LYS A 315 -3.94 -18.05 -26.53
C LYS A 315 -2.77 -18.95 -26.05
N ARG A 316 -1.71 -18.35 -25.50
CA ARG A 316 -0.45 -18.99 -25.09
C ARG A 316 -0.14 -18.64 -23.63
N GLY A 317 -0.42 -19.57 -22.71
CA GLY A 317 -0.27 -19.34 -21.27
C GLY A 317 1.13 -18.89 -20.86
N ARG A 318 2.18 -19.53 -21.40
CA ARG A 318 3.59 -19.18 -21.12
C ARG A 318 3.96 -17.76 -21.55
N LEU A 319 3.43 -17.29 -22.69
CA LEU A 319 3.68 -15.94 -23.18
C LEU A 319 2.98 -14.90 -22.30
N VAL A 320 1.74 -15.17 -21.89
CA VAL A 320 1.01 -14.31 -20.96
C VAL A 320 1.71 -14.24 -19.62
N LEU A 321 2.20 -15.37 -19.11
CA LEU A 321 3.01 -15.40 -17.90
C LEU A 321 4.23 -14.49 -18.03
N ALA A 322 5.03 -14.64 -19.09
CA ALA A 322 6.23 -13.83 -19.31
C ALA A 322 5.90 -12.32 -19.36
N ILE A 323 4.86 -11.94 -20.11
CA ILE A 323 4.40 -10.54 -20.20
C ILE A 323 3.97 -10.02 -18.82
N SER A 324 3.17 -10.79 -18.07
CA SER A 324 2.69 -10.39 -16.75
C SER A 324 3.83 -10.23 -15.74
N LEU A 325 4.80 -11.15 -15.71
CA LEU A 325 5.96 -11.05 -14.82
C LEU A 325 6.80 -9.82 -15.13
N ILE A 326 7.10 -9.58 -16.41
CA ILE A 326 7.84 -8.38 -16.83
C ILE A 326 7.05 -7.12 -16.44
N TYR A 327 5.75 -7.08 -16.71
CA TYR A 327 4.91 -5.95 -16.37
C TYR A 327 4.93 -5.63 -14.87
N PHE A 328 4.62 -6.59 -13.99
CA PHE A 328 4.59 -6.34 -12.54
C PHE A 328 5.97 -5.95 -12.00
N TYR A 329 7.04 -6.56 -12.52
CA TYR A 329 8.40 -6.18 -12.14
C TYR A 329 8.72 -4.73 -12.53
N LEU A 330 8.44 -4.36 -13.78
CA LEU A 330 8.72 -3.00 -14.27
C LEU A 330 7.89 -1.97 -13.50
N VAL A 331 6.58 -2.16 -13.37
CA VAL A 331 5.76 -1.17 -12.67
C VAL A 331 6.22 -1.02 -11.22
N ASN A 332 6.65 -2.09 -10.53
CA ASN A 332 7.19 -1.98 -9.17
C ASN A 332 8.54 -1.24 -9.14
N THR A 333 9.41 -1.52 -10.10
CA THR A 333 10.74 -0.88 -10.20
C THR A 333 10.63 0.61 -10.50
N TYR A 334 9.63 1.02 -11.29
CA TYR A 334 9.47 2.40 -11.76
C TYR A 334 8.38 3.18 -11.01
N GLN A 335 7.80 2.62 -9.94
CA GLN A 335 6.76 3.29 -9.15
C GLN A 335 7.26 4.58 -8.48
N MET A 336 8.54 4.61 -8.10
CA MET A 336 9.22 5.74 -7.46
C MET A 336 10.45 6.12 -8.30
N GLY A 337 10.23 6.94 -9.33
CA GLY A 337 11.30 7.70 -9.99
C GLY A 337 12.01 7.05 -11.19
N ARG A 338 11.84 7.67 -12.37
CA ARG A 338 12.87 7.98 -13.39
C ARG A 338 12.50 9.22 -14.24
N GLY A 339 11.57 10.05 -13.75
CA GLY A 339 11.05 11.25 -14.42
C GLY A 339 9.54 11.44 -14.21
N ALA A 340 9.08 12.70 -14.17
CA ALA A 340 7.70 13.07 -13.82
C ALA A 340 6.63 12.41 -14.71
N LEU A 341 6.94 12.13 -15.98
CA LEU A 341 6.00 11.47 -16.89
C LEU A 341 5.77 10.00 -16.53
N ILE A 342 6.83 9.27 -16.16
CA ILE A 342 6.74 7.86 -15.78
C ILE A 342 5.88 7.73 -14.53
N GLU A 343 6.16 8.55 -13.53
CA GLU A 343 5.42 8.55 -12.27
C GLU A 343 3.93 8.87 -12.47
N LYS A 344 3.60 9.85 -13.34
CA LYS A 344 2.21 10.13 -13.74
C LYS A 344 1.51 8.92 -14.35
N VAL A 345 2.20 8.15 -15.19
CA VAL A 345 1.65 6.93 -15.79
C VAL A 345 1.48 5.82 -14.75
N MET A 346 2.42 5.68 -13.82
CA MET A 346 2.40 4.65 -12.78
C MET A 346 1.17 4.77 -11.89
N VAL A 347 0.66 5.98 -11.65
CA VAL A 347 -0.58 6.20 -10.88
C VAL A 347 -1.81 5.51 -11.49
N PHE A 348 -1.81 5.18 -12.78
CA PHE A 348 -2.91 4.44 -13.41
C PHE A 348 -2.76 2.92 -13.31
N MET A 349 -1.61 2.41 -12.85
CA MET A 349 -1.35 0.97 -12.81
C MET A 349 -1.99 0.33 -11.57
N PRO A 350 -2.66 -0.83 -11.69
CA PRO A 350 -3.45 -1.42 -10.60
C PRO A 350 -2.68 -1.68 -9.29
N GLN A 351 -1.37 -1.92 -9.36
CA GLN A 351 -0.53 -2.08 -8.17
C GLN A 351 -0.32 -0.79 -7.37
N ASN A 352 -0.45 0.37 -8.00
CA ASN A 352 -0.33 1.67 -7.35
C ASN A 352 -1.66 2.17 -6.78
N PHE A 353 -2.74 1.41 -6.94
CA PHE A 353 -4.07 1.73 -6.37
C PHE A 353 -4.11 1.64 -4.85
N ILE A 354 -3.05 1.16 -4.20
CA ILE A 354 -2.89 1.19 -2.74
C ILE A 354 -1.91 2.28 -2.28
N ASN A 355 -1.28 3.03 -3.18
CA ASN A 355 -0.26 4.00 -2.82
C ASN A 355 -0.87 5.40 -2.60
N ASN A 356 -0.62 5.97 -1.42
CA ASN A 356 -1.05 7.29 -0.97
C ASN A 356 -2.54 7.56 -1.24
N LEU A 357 -3.40 6.76 -0.60
CA LEU A 357 -4.84 6.71 -0.88
C LEU A 357 -5.60 8.00 -0.53
N ILE A 358 -5.20 8.65 0.56
CA ILE A 358 -5.94 9.75 1.21
C ILE A 358 -5.07 10.98 1.50
N GLY A 359 -3.77 10.93 1.21
CA GLY A 359 -2.86 12.04 1.46
C GLY A 359 -3.11 13.21 0.53
N ILE A 360 -2.80 14.41 1.02
CA ILE A 360 -3.01 15.66 0.27
C ILE A 360 -2.12 15.79 -0.97
N GLU A 361 -1.03 15.03 -1.04
CA GLU A 361 -0.12 14.97 -2.20
C GLU A 361 -0.77 14.30 -3.43
N LYS A 362 -1.88 13.57 -3.24
CA LYS A 362 -2.51 12.76 -4.30
C LYS A 362 -4.05 12.92 -4.33
N LEU A 363 -4.49 14.17 -4.49
CA LEU A 363 -5.91 14.53 -4.62
C LEU A 363 -6.27 14.88 -6.07
N TYR A 364 -7.53 14.68 -6.41
CA TYR A 364 -8.08 14.96 -7.73
C TYR A 364 -9.32 15.84 -7.62
N PHE A 365 -9.51 16.72 -8.59
CA PHE A 365 -10.63 17.66 -8.60
C PHE A 365 -11.56 17.42 -9.78
N VAL A 366 -12.86 17.54 -9.53
CA VAL A 366 -13.90 17.67 -10.56
C VAL A 366 -14.69 18.93 -10.24
N GLY A 367 -14.43 20.00 -10.99
CA GLY A 367 -14.85 21.36 -10.59
C GLY A 367 -14.27 21.71 -9.22
N ASN A 368 -15.13 22.14 -8.30
CA ASN A 368 -14.74 22.54 -6.95
C ASN A 368 -14.81 21.39 -5.92
N THR A 369 -15.08 20.15 -6.37
CA THR A 369 -15.14 18.98 -5.47
C THR A 369 -13.82 18.23 -5.51
N VAL A 370 -13.23 18.03 -4.32
CA VAL A 370 -11.99 17.27 -4.12
C VAL A 370 -12.29 15.81 -3.83
N PHE A 371 -11.55 14.91 -4.48
CA PHE A 371 -11.62 13.47 -4.31
C PHE A 371 -10.23 12.92 -3.94
N PRO A 372 -10.13 12.10 -2.89
CA PRO A 372 -8.91 11.34 -2.61
C PRO A 372 -8.71 10.27 -3.69
N TYR A 373 -7.46 9.87 -3.87
CA TYR A 373 -7.08 8.92 -4.90
C TYR A 373 -7.85 7.59 -4.86
N VAL A 374 -8.33 7.16 -3.69
CA VAL A 374 -9.23 6.00 -3.53
C VAL A 374 -10.37 6.00 -4.56
N PHE A 375 -11.06 7.13 -4.75
CA PHE A 375 -12.19 7.18 -5.69
C PHE A 375 -11.74 7.08 -7.14
N VAL A 376 -10.59 7.65 -7.46
CA VAL A 376 -9.98 7.55 -8.80
C VAL A 376 -9.57 6.11 -9.07
N ALA A 377 -8.92 5.46 -8.12
CA ALA A 377 -8.54 4.05 -8.23
C ALA A 377 -9.77 3.12 -8.36
N LEU A 378 -10.84 3.38 -7.61
CA LEU A 378 -12.12 2.66 -7.74
C LEU A 378 -12.74 2.82 -9.14
N PHE A 379 -12.77 4.06 -9.65
CA PHE A 379 -13.26 4.35 -10.99
C PHE A 379 -12.42 3.65 -12.06
N LEU A 380 -11.10 3.82 -12.03
CA LEU A 380 -10.17 3.20 -12.98
C LEU A 380 -10.26 1.68 -12.96
N GLY A 381 -10.26 1.06 -11.78
CA GLY A 381 -10.37 -0.39 -11.69
C GLY A 381 -11.72 -0.92 -12.18
N THR A 382 -12.82 -0.18 -11.96
CA THR A 382 -14.13 -0.54 -12.53
C THR A 382 -14.08 -0.50 -14.05
N VAL A 383 -13.51 0.57 -14.62
CA VAL A 383 -13.30 0.71 -16.08
C VAL A 383 -12.45 -0.44 -16.61
N TYR A 384 -11.33 -0.78 -15.96
CA TYR A 384 -10.44 -1.87 -16.38
C TYR A 384 -11.12 -3.23 -16.35
N ILE A 385 -11.91 -3.53 -15.32
CA ILE A 385 -12.69 -4.77 -15.25
C ILE A 385 -13.72 -4.84 -16.39
N LEU A 386 -14.44 -3.74 -16.63
CA LEU A 386 -15.44 -3.67 -17.71
C LEU A 386 -14.82 -3.83 -19.09
N LEU A 387 -13.74 -3.09 -19.38
CA LEU A 387 -13.00 -3.20 -20.65
C LEU A 387 -12.44 -4.61 -20.86
N SER A 388 -11.86 -5.21 -19.82
CA SER A 388 -11.37 -6.59 -19.87
C SER A 388 -12.51 -7.57 -20.19
N ARG A 389 -13.67 -7.44 -19.54
CA ARG A 389 -14.84 -8.30 -19.79
C ARG A 389 -15.41 -8.14 -21.20
N ILE A 390 -15.52 -6.90 -21.68
CA ILE A 390 -15.96 -6.59 -23.05
C ILE A 390 -14.96 -7.17 -24.06
N GLY A 391 -13.67 -6.94 -23.85
CA GLY A 391 -12.58 -7.44 -24.69
C GLY A 391 -12.57 -8.96 -24.78
N ILE A 392 -12.69 -9.66 -23.64
CA ILE A 392 -12.84 -11.12 -23.59
C ILE A 392 -14.04 -11.58 -24.43
N SER A 393 -15.20 -10.93 -24.25
CA SER A 393 -16.43 -11.28 -24.98
C SER A 393 -16.28 -11.14 -26.50
N ILE A 394 -15.62 -10.06 -26.96
CA ILE A 394 -15.36 -9.81 -28.39
C ILE A 394 -14.40 -10.85 -28.96
N TRP A 395 -13.25 -11.06 -28.32
CA TRP A 395 -12.23 -11.99 -28.80
C TRP A 395 -12.72 -13.43 -28.82
N MET A 396 -13.55 -13.83 -27.86
CA MET A 396 -14.15 -15.16 -27.82
C MET A 396 -15.11 -15.44 -28.97
N ARG A 397 -15.76 -14.42 -29.56
CA ARG A 397 -16.56 -14.61 -30.78
C ARG A 397 -15.69 -15.06 -31.97
N ARG A 398 -14.43 -14.62 -32.00
CA ARG A 398 -13.45 -14.95 -33.05
C ARG A 398 -12.62 -16.20 -32.74
N TYR A 399 -12.62 -16.66 -31.49
CA TYR A 399 -11.70 -17.69 -31.00
C TYR A 399 -11.95 -19.10 -31.57
N TYR A 400 -13.17 -19.40 -32.02
CA TYR A 400 -13.60 -20.75 -32.44
C TYR A 400 -14.22 -20.80 -33.86
N LEU A 401 -13.96 -19.79 -34.69
CA LEU A 401 -14.27 -19.80 -36.13
C LEU A 401 -13.04 -20.24 -36.98
N GLN A 402 -11.95 -20.59 -36.31
CA GLN A 402 -10.69 -21.13 -36.84
C GLN A 402 -10.25 -22.26 -35.90
#